data_AF-A0AAV4SIL4-F1
#
_entry.id   AF-A0AAV4SIL4-F1
#
_cell.length_a   1.000
_cell.length_b   1.000
_cell.length_c   1.000
_cell.angle_alpha   90.00
_cell.angle_beta   90.00
_cell.angle_gamma   90.00
#
_symmetry.space_group_name_H-M   'P 1'
#
loop_
_entity.id
_entity.type
_entity.pdbx_description
1 polymer ?
#
loop_
_entity_poly.entity_id
_entity_poly.type
_entity_poly.pdbx_seq_one_letter_code
_entity_poly.pdbx_strand_id
1 'polypeptide(L)'
;MLTLKVSLTSGDNKKIKKKKTTTKKGVSNPVWNEAIGFDVTEDDLKHCHLVVSVVNCHHGHSPLLGTCVLGHRGHGQGSVHWDAMVQTPRKAIAMWHQLYI
;
A
#
# COMPACT_ATOMS: atom_id res chain seq x y z
N MET A 1 -0.24 16.87 7.86
CA MET A 1 -0.37 15.73 8.78
C MET A 1 -0.21 14.44 7.98
N LEU A 2 0.53 13.44 8.45
CA LEU A 2 0.85 12.26 7.61
C LEU A 2 -0.14 11.13 7.79
N THR A 3 -0.58 10.56 6.67
CA THR A 3 -1.49 9.40 6.62
C THR A 3 -1.04 8.45 5.52
N LEU A 4 -1.00 7.15 5.81
CA LEU A 4 -0.89 6.13 4.79
C LEU A 4 -2.27 5.81 4.22
N LYS A 5 -2.36 5.75 2.90
CA LYS A 5 -3.54 5.28 2.17
C LYS A 5 -3.14 4.05 1.38
N VAL A 6 -3.82 2.94 1.61
CA VAL A 6 -3.60 1.68 0.90
C VAL A 6 -4.82 1.39 0.04
N SER A 7 -4.63 1.28 -1.26
CA SER A 7 -5.70 0.98 -2.22
C SER A 7 -5.45 -0.38 -2.84
N LEU A 8 -6.45 -1.27 -2.77
CA LEU A 8 -6.51 -2.48 -3.57
C LEU A 8 -7.10 -2.13 -4.95
N THR A 9 -6.41 -2.53 -6.00
CA THR A 9 -6.74 -2.21 -7.38
C THR A 9 -6.70 -3.48 -8.23
N SER A 10 -7.64 -3.63 -9.17
CA SER A 10 -7.64 -4.75 -10.13
C SER A 10 -6.54 -4.61 -11.19
N GLY A 11 -6.31 -5.65 -11.98
CA GLY A 11 -5.33 -5.64 -13.09
C GLY A 11 -5.60 -4.54 -14.13
N ASP A 12 -6.88 -4.22 -14.33
CA ASP A 12 -7.37 -3.16 -15.22
C ASP A 12 -7.33 -1.75 -14.58
N ASN A 13 -6.57 -1.57 -13.49
CA ASN A 13 -6.43 -0.31 -12.76
C ASN A 13 -7.73 0.25 -12.15
N LYS A 14 -8.77 -0.58 -11.99
CA LYS A 14 -9.98 -0.19 -11.27
C LYS A 14 -9.74 -0.31 -9.78
N LYS A 15 -9.91 0.80 -9.05
CA LYS A 15 -9.82 0.79 -7.58
C LYS A 15 -10.99 0.01 -6.99
N ILE A 16 -10.69 -1.05 -6.25
CA ILE A 16 -11.66 -1.94 -5.61
C ILE A 16 -12.01 -1.40 -4.22
N LYS A 17 -10.98 -1.22 -3.38
CA LYS A 17 -11.16 -0.80 -1.98
C LYS A 17 -10.00 0.07 -1.54
N LYS A 18 -10.27 1.02 -0.64
CA LYS A 18 -9.25 1.90 -0.07
C LYS A 18 -9.42 1.97 1.44
N LYS A 19 -8.31 1.81 2.14
CA LYS A 19 -8.22 1.96 3.59
C LYS A 19 -7.11 2.98 3.90
N LYS A 20 -7.17 3.58 5.08
CA LYS A 20 -6.17 4.53 5.55
C LYS A 20 -5.84 4.25 7.00
N THR A 21 -4.62 4.61 7.39
CA THR A 21 -4.21 4.58 8.80
C THR A 21 -4.80 5.77 9.57
N THR A 22 -4.56 5.80 10.88
CA THR A 22 -4.65 7.03 11.65
C THR A 22 -3.71 8.11 11.09
N THR A 23 -4.11 9.36 11.29
CA THR A 23 -3.32 10.53 10.89
C THR A 23 -2.36 10.92 12.01
N LYS A 24 -1.07 10.95 11.72
CA LYS A 24 -0.03 11.40 12.66
C LYS A 24 0.28 12.87 12.42
N LYS A 25 0.22 13.69 13.48
CA LYS A 25 0.45 15.15 13.42
C LYS A 25 1.84 15.47 13.97
N GLY A 26 2.50 16.49 13.41
CA GLY A 26 3.77 17.01 13.94
C GLY A 26 4.98 16.07 13.83
N VAL A 27 4.93 15.04 12.98
CA VAL A 27 6.03 14.07 12.80
C VAL A 27 6.43 13.94 11.34
N SER A 28 7.73 13.82 11.08
CA SER A 28 8.31 13.57 9.75
C SER A 28 8.52 12.07 9.49
N ASN A 29 8.81 11.29 10.54
CA ASN A 29 9.00 9.84 10.49
C ASN A 29 7.92 9.14 11.33
N PRO A 30 6.67 9.09 10.83
CA PRO A 30 5.54 8.50 11.56
C PRO A 30 5.69 6.99 11.74
N VAL A 31 5.33 6.50 12.92
CA VAL A 31 5.14 5.07 13.21
C VAL A 31 3.65 4.80 13.36
N TRP A 32 3.10 3.96 12.49
CA TRP A 32 1.67 3.62 12.52
C TRP A 32 1.39 2.35 13.32
N ASN A 33 2.13 1.26 13.07
CA ASN A 33 1.87 -0.07 13.67
C ASN A 33 0.39 -0.50 13.55
N GLU A 34 -0.23 -0.19 12.42
CA GLU A 34 -1.63 -0.51 12.14
C GLU A 34 -1.72 -1.62 11.09
N ALA A 35 -2.53 -2.65 11.38
CA ALA A 35 -2.83 -3.69 10.41
C ALA A 35 -3.95 -3.23 9.46
N ILE A 36 -3.73 -3.40 8.15
CA ILE A 36 -4.74 -3.13 7.11
C ILE A 36 -5.01 -4.43 6.35
N GLY A 37 -6.16 -5.05 6.61
CA GLY A 37 -6.59 -6.26 5.90
C GLY A 37 -7.45 -5.97 4.67
N PHE A 38 -7.36 -6.82 3.66
CA PHE A 38 -8.27 -6.85 2.51
C PHE A 38 -8.72 -8.29 2.29
N ASP A 39 -10.01 -8.45 1.96
CA ASP A 39 -10.56 -9.74 1.56
C ASP A 39 -10.41 -9.86 0.05
N VAL A 40 -9.67 -10.87 -0.40
CA VAL A 40 -9.31 -11.09 -1.81
C VAL A 40 -9.44 -12.57 -2.10
N THR A 41 -10.07 -12.92 -3.22
CA THR A 41 -10.14 -14.31 -3.68
C THR A 41 -8.77 -14.75 -4.22
N GLU A 42 -8.51 -16.06 -4.30
CA GLU A 42 -7.25 -16.55 -4.88
C GLU A 42 -7.08 -16.15 -6.36
N ASP A 43 -8.18 -16.01 -7.10
CA ASP A 43 -8.16 -15.59 -8.49
C ASP A 43 -7.81 -14.11 -8.63
N ASP A 44 -8.50 -13.24 -7.85
CA ASP A 44 -8.21 -11.82 -7.82
C ASP A 44 -6.78 -11.52 -7.34
N LEU A 45 -6.22 -12.35 -6.46
CA LEU A 45 -4.87 -12.17 -5.91
C LEU A 45 -3.79 -12.17 -7.00
N LYS A 46 -4.00 -12.90 -8.10
CA LYS A 46 -3.05 -13.00 -9.23
C LYS A 46 -3.04 -11.73 -10.10
N HIS A 47 -4.14 -11.00 -10.10
CA HIS A 47 -4.38 -9.88 -11.00
C HIS A 47 -4.43 -8.53 -10.28
N CYS A 48 -4.58 -8.52 -8.96
CA CYS A 48 -4.65 -7.29 -8.19
C CYS A 48 -3.26 -6.76 -7.77
N HIS A 49 -3.25 -5.50 -7.34
CA HIS A 49 -2.09 -4.87 -6.75
C HIS A 49 -2.52 -3.87 -5.69
N LEU A 50 -1.64 -3.64 -4.72
CA LEU A 50 -1.76 -2.59 -3.73
C LEU A 50 -1.01 -1.34 -4.18
N VAL A 51 -1.68 -0.20 -4.11
CA VAL A 51 -1.05 1.11 -4.21
C VAL A 51 -0.99 1.69 -2.81
N VAL A 52 0.21 1.81 -2.26
CA VAL A 52 0.47 2.42 -0.96
C VAL A 52 0.92 3.86 -1.19
N SER A 53 0.26 4.81 -0.55
CA SER A 53 0.52 6.24 -0.74
C SER A 53 0.71 6.93 0.60
N VAL A 54 1.80 7.69 0.74
CA VAL A 54 1.97 8.64 1.85
C VAL A 54 1.38 9.97 1.43
N VAL A 55 0.45 10.49 2.22
CA VAL A 55 -0.21 11.76 1.94
C VAL A 55 -0.01 12.72 3.10
N ASN A 56 0.32 13.96 2.77
CA ASN A 56 0.35 15.06 3.73
C ASN A 56 -1.04 15.70 3.80
N CYS A 57 -1.94 15.12 4.58
CA CYS A 57 -3.28 15.65 4.78
C CYS A 57 -3.26 16.99 5.52
N HIS A 58 -3.78 18.04 4.88
CA HIS A 58 -4.11 19.34 5.46
C HIS A 58 -5.57 19.71 5.12
N HIS A 59 -6.12 20.74 5.74
CA HIS A 59 -7.44 21.26 5.39
C HIS A 59 -7.37 21.86 3.97
N GLY A 60 -8.22 21.38 3.05
CA GLY A 60 -8.32 21.88 1.67
C GLY A 60 -7.31 21.29 0.66
N HIS A 61 -6.11 20.90 1.09
CA HIS A 61 -5.09 20.33 0.20
C HIS A 61 -4.41 19.10 0.83
N SER A 62 -4.30 18.01 0.08
CA SER A 62 -3.72 16.75 0.56
C SER A 62 -2.69 16.23 -0.45
N PRO A 63 -1.51 16.89 -0.57
CA PRO A 63 -0.52 16.50 -1.56
C PRO A 63 0.00 15.09 -1.29
N LEU A 64 0.17 14.36 -2.38
CA LEU A 64 0.84 13.08 -2.40
C LEU A 64 2.34 13.31 -2.19
N LEU A 65 2.92 12.63 -1.21
CA LEU A 65 4.37 12.68 -0.99
C LEU A 65 5.10 11.59 -1.77
N GLY A 66 4.44 10.46 -1.99
CA GLY A 66 4.98 9.38 -2.79
C GLY A 66 4.16 8.11 -2.65
N THR A 67 4.45 7.18 -3.54
CA THR A 67 3.77 5.90 -3.67
C THR A 67 4.73 4.76 -3.89
N CYS A 68 4.30 3.56 -3.52
CA CYS A 68 4.87 2.32 -4.02
C CYS A 68 3.73 1.36 -4.39
N VAL A 69 4.06 0.40 -5.26
CA VAL A 69 3.10 -0.57 -5.79
C VAL A 69 3.61 -1.98 -5.52
N LEU A 70 2.74 -2.82 -4.95
CA LEU A 70 2.98 -4.22 -4.64
C LEU A 70 1.96 -5.07 -5.41
N GLY A 71 2.37 -6.17 -6.05
CA GLY A 71 1.45 -7.05 -6.77
C GLY A 71 1.63 -7.07 -8.27
N HIS A 72 0.56 -7.36 -9.00
CA HIS A 72 0.58 -7.60 -10.44
C HIS A 72 1.26 -6.48 -11.25
N ARG A 73 1.13 -5.23 -10.81
CA ARG A 73 1.78 -4.04 -11.41
C ARG A 73 2.94 -3.48 -10.57
N GLY A 74 3.42 -4.24 -9.58
CA GLY A 74 4.62 -3.91 -8.84
C GLY A 74 5.85 -4.09 -9.71
N HIS A 75 6.87 -3.26 -9.49
CA HIS A 75 8.18 -3.38 -10.13
C HIS A 75 9.28 -3.43 -9.07
N GLY A 76 10.41 -4.06 -9.39
CA GLY A 76 11.56 -4.16 -8.51
C GLY A 76 11.20 -4.80 -7.16
N GLN A 77 11.47 -4.10 -6.06
CA GLN A 77 11.14 -4.60 -4.72
C GLN A 77 9.64 -4.87 -4.54
N GLY A 78 8.78 -4.13 -5.24
CA GLY A 78 7.33 -4.26 -5.17
C GLY A 78 6.83 -5.64 -5.62
N SER A 79 7.39 -6.18 -6.71
CA SER A 79 7.06 -7.52 -7.19
C SER A 79 7.70 -8.60 -6.32
N VAL A 80 8.97 -8.43 -5.95
CA VAL A 80 9.70 -9.38 -5.09
C VAL A 80 9.00 -9.57 -3.74
N HIS A 81 8.52 -8.49 -3.11
CA HIS A 81 7.80 -8.58 -1.85
C HIS A 81 6.47 -9.33 -2.01
N TRP A 82 5.74 -9.04 -3.10
CA TRP A 82 4.46 -9.69 -3.36
C TRP A 82 4.61 -11.18 -3.62
N ASP A 83 5.60 -11.56 -4.43
CA ASP A 83 5.89 -12.96 -4.74
C ASP A 83 6.27 -13.73 -3.48
N ALA A 84 7.12 -13.15 -2.62
CA ALA A 84 7.45 -13.74 -1.33
C ALA A 84 6.20 -13.93 -0.46
N MET A 85 5.32 -12.92 -0.38
CA MET A 85 4.06 -13.00 0.37
C MET A 85 3.15 -14.13 -0.16
N VAL A 86 2.98 -14.25 -1.47
CA VAL A 86 2.13 -15.27 -2.12
C VAL A 86 2.70 -16.67 -1.92
N GLN A 87 4.03 -16.83 -2.03
CA GLN A 87 4.70 -18.13 -1.89
C GLN A 87 4.78 -18.63 -0.44
N THR A 88 4.67 -17.73 0.55
CA THR A 88 4.70 -18.09 1.97
C THR A 88 3.40 -17.74 2.69
N PRO A 89 2.29 -18.44 2.40
CA PRO A 89 1.01 -18.13 3.01
C PRO A 89 1.06 -18.22 4.55
N ARG A 90 0.34 -17.32 5.22
CA ARG A 90 0.28 -17.19 6.69
C ARG A 90 1.60 -16.79 7.38
N LYS A 91 2.64 -16.42 6.62
CA LYS A 91 3.84 -15.80 7.18
C LYS A 91 3.86 -14.31 6.84
N ALA A 92 4.17 -13.49 7.84
CA ALA A 92 4.37 -12.07 7.63
C ALA A 92 5.74 -11.84 6.97
N ILE A 93 5.75 -11.12 5.85
CA ILE A 93 6.97 -10.67 5.18
C ILE A 93 7.11 -9.17 5.41
N ALA A 94 8.29 -8.74 5.84
CA ALA A 94 8.60 -7.34 6.08
C ALA A 94 9.66 -6.88 5.09
N MET A 95 9.43 -5.74 4.44
CA MET A 95 10.37 -5.17 3.47
C MET A 95 10.19 -3.66 3.42
N TRP A 96 11.31 -2.93 3.29
CA TRP A 96 11.29 -1.49 3.01
C TRP A 96 11.00 -1.24 1.53
N HIS A 97 10.30 -0.14 1.23
CA HIS A 97 10.00 0.25 -0.14
C HIS A 97 10.35 1.73 -0.33
N GLN A 98 11.09 2.03 -1.39
CA GLN A 98 11.30 3.41 -1.80
C GLN A 98 9.97 4.00 -2.30
N LEU A 99 9.71 5.26 -1.96
CA LEU A 99 8.55 5.99 -2.45
C LEU A 99 8.92 6.78 -3.70
N TYR A 100 8.04 6.72 -4.70
CA TYR A 100 8.15 7.42 -5.98
C TYR A 100 6.98 8.37 -6.16
N ILE A 101 7.22 9.52 -6.79
CA ILE A 101 6.18 10.51 -7.12
C ILE A 101 5.81 10.43 -8.60
#